data_AF-A0A9D9ENN3-F1
#
_entry.id   AF-A0A9D9ENN3-F1
#
_cell.length_a   1.000
_cell.length_b   1.000
_cell.length_c   1.000
_cell.angle_alpha   90.00
_cell.angle_beta   90.00
_cell.angle_gamma   90.00
#
_symmetry.space_group_name_H-M   'P 1'
#
loop_
_entity.id
_entity.type
_entity.pdbx_description
1 polymer ?
#
loop_
_entity_poly.entity_id
_entity_poly.type
_entity_poly.pdbx_seq_one_letter_code
_entity_poly.pdbx_strand_id
1 'polypeptide(L)'
;HYIEGAPLAAAEVSRVPIINAGDGSHSHPTQTLTDLLTIKRELGHIDGITIGFCGDLRFGRTVHSLIKALSRYEGVKVVLIAPDALRLPDYIRQDVCDSMGIEYRETDSLDEAIPELDVLYMTRVQKERFLDEDEFDRVKDSFILDARRMSLAKKDMAVLHPLPRVNEILPEVDDDPRAAYFRQVENGKFVRMALISCLLKWKDDPTHTMPEGTAPITDPTLHCSNAKCICNCEHVQPRFKLGTGGTVRCWYCDSKVR
;
A
#
# COMPACT_ATOMS: atom_id res chain seq x y z
N HIS A 1 10.10 -11.34 -0.32
CA HIS A 1 10.04 -12.60 0.45
C HIS A 1 8.58 -12.92 0.77
N TYR A 2 8.17 -14.20 0.87
CA TYR A 2 6.75 -14.52 1.14
C TYR A 2 6.38 -14.40 2.63
N ILE A 3 7.34 -14.58 3.54
CA ILE A 3 7.17 -14.36 4.99
C ILE A 3 7.29 -12.86 5.32
N GLU A 4 6.39 -12.36 6.15
CA GLU A 4 6.31 -10.96 6.58
C GLU A 4 7.44 -10.61 7.55
N GLY A 5 8.07 -9.46 7.35
CA GLY A 5 9.19 -8.99 8.18
C GLY A 5 10.55 -9.64 7.89
N ALA A 6 10.59 -10.62 6.99
CA ALA A 6 11.84 -11.30 6.62
C ALA A 6 12.92 -10.35 6.07
N PRO A 7 12.62 -9.34 5.21
CA PRO A 7 13.66 -8.41 4.75
C PRO A 7 14.25 -7.56 5.86
N LEU A 8 13.47 -7.22 6.89
CA LEU A 8 13.98 -6.47 8.05
C LEU A 8 14.91 -7.36 8.89
N ALA A 9 14.50 -8.60 9.18
CA ALA A 9 15.36 -9.56 9.87
C ALA A 9 16.68 -9.80 9.11
N ALA A 10 16.62 -9.90 7.77
CA ALA A 10 17.81 -10.00 6.94
C ALA A 10 18.69 -8.74 6.98
N ALA A 11 18.08 -7.55 7.00
CA ALA A 11 18.82 -6.28 7.04
C ALA A 11 19.66 -6.11 8.31
N GLU A 12 19.23 -6.69 9.43
CA GLU A 12 19.91 -6.53 10.73
C GLU A 12 21.19 -7.35 10.87
N VAL A 13 21.33 -8.42 10.09
CA VAL A 13 22.54 -9.25 10.06
C VAL A 13 23.35 -9.02 8.78
N SER A 14 22.80 -8.28 7.82
CA SER A 14 23.43 -8.03 6.53
C SER A 14 24.55 -7.01 6.66
N ARG A 15 25.68 -7.28 5.99
CA ARG A 15 26.78 -6.32 5.83
C ARG A 15 26.55 -5.31 4.70
N VAL A 16 25.48 -5.52 3.91
CA VAL A 16 25.11 -4.66 2.79
C VAL A 16 23.65 -4.20 2.94
N PRO A 17 23.29 -3.01 2.41
CA PRO A 17 21.92 -2.53 2.49
C PRO A 17 20.92 -3.50 1.84
N ILE A 18 19.76 -3.71 2.48
CA ILE A 18 18.65 -4.50 1.95
C ILE A 18 17.52 -3.56 1.57
N ILE A 19 17.04 -3.68 0.33
CA ILE A 19 15.85 -2.97 -0.15
C ILE A 19 14.68 -3.96 -0.17
N ASN A 20 13.63 -3.67 0.59
CA ASN A 20 12.43 -4.49 0.58
C ASN A 20 11.64 -4.29 -0.73
N ALA A 21 11.69 -5.29 -1.61
CA ALA A 21 10.88 -5.36 -2.84
C ALA A 21 9.51 -6.04 -2.62
N GLY A 22 9.10 -6.27 -1.37
CA GLY A 22 7.84 -6.89 -0.97
C GLY A 22 8.05 -7.99 0.07
N ASP A 23 7.32 -7.94 1.19
CA ASP A 23 7.31 -8.98 2.23
C ASP A 23 5.90 -9.45 2.59
N GLY A 24 5.51 -10.62 2.07
CA GLY A 24 4.18 -11.19 2.29
C GLY A 24 3.05 -10.21 1.96
N SER A 25 2.09 -10.08 2.89
CA SER A 25 1.02 -9.08 2.85
C SER A 25 1.38 -7.77 3.57
N HIS A 26 2.58 -7.65 4.14
CA HIS A 26 2.94 -6.56 5.05
C HIS A 26 3.31 -5.27 4.32
N SER A 27 4.40 -5.24 3.54
CA SER A 27 4.87 -3.99 2.95
C SER A 27 5.43 -4.15 1.53
N HIS A 28 5.37 -3.06 0.75
CA HIS A 28 6.06 -2.93 -0.54
C HIS A 28 6.53 -1.48 -0.78
N PRO A 29 7.60 -1.01 -0.11
CA PRO A 29 7.95 0.41 -0.07
C PRO A 29 8.33 0.99 -1.44
N THR A 30 9.00 0.23 -2.31
CA THR A 30 9.35 0.71 -3.65
C THR A 30 8.12 0.93 -4.54
N GLN A 31 7.05 0.15 -4.34
CA GLN A 31 5.80 0.35 -5.05
C GLN A 31 5.12 1.62 -4.55
N THR A 32 5.02 1.80 -3.23
CA THR A 32 4.46 3.03 -2.64
C THR A 32 5.18 4.29 -3.13
N LEU A 33 6.51 4.28 -3.20
CA LEU A 33 7.29 5.41 -3.76
C LEU A 33 6.97 5.65 -5.24
N THR A 34 6.71 4.58 -6.01
CA THR A 34 6.30 4.67 -7.41
C THR A 34 4.92 5.31 -7.54
N ASP A 35 3.99 4.91 -6.68
CA ASP A 35 2.62 5.43 -6.66
C ASP A 35 2.63 6.93 -6.32
N LEU A 36 3.36 7.32 -5.26
CA LEU A 36 3.52 8.72 -4.87
C LEU A 36 4.17 9.58 -5.97
N LEU A 37 5.24 9.09 -6.61
CA LEU A 37 5.86 9.82 -7.72
C LEU A 37 4.86 10.01 -8.87
N THR A 38 4.06 8.99 -9.15
CA THR A 38 3.06 9.04 -10.22
C THR A 38 1.99 10.06 -9.90
N ILE A 39 1.37 9.99 -8.71
CA ILE A 39 0.39 10.98 -8.25
C ILE A 39 0.94 12.40 -8.38
N LYS A 40 2.16 12.63 -7.89
CA LYS A 40 2.81 13.94 -7.97
C LYS A 40 3.06 14.41 -9.40
N ARG A 41 3.38 13.51 -10.33
CA ARG A 41 3.61 13.87 -11.74
C ARG A 41 2.32 14.15 -12.49
N GLU A 42 1.26 13.40 -12.21
CA GLU A 42 -0.04 13.57 -12.88
C GLU A 42 -0.78 14.81 -12.37
N LEU A 43 -0.74 15.09 -11.06
CA LEU A 43 -1.49 16.18 -10.44
C LEU A 43 -0.64 17.42 -10.10
N GLY A 44 0.69 17.30 -10.07
CA GLY A 44 1.61 18.34 -9.62
C GLY A 44 1.72 18.49 -8.09
N HIS A 45 0.84 17.86 -7.33
CA HIS A 45 0.75 17.93 -5.87
C HIS A 45 0.25 16.61 -5.28
N ILE A 46 0.28 16.48 -3.94
CA ILE A 46 -0.28 15.34 -3.19
C ILE A 46 -1.18 15.85 -2.06
N ASP A 47 -0.86 16.99 -1.44
CA ASP A 47 -1.70 17.60 -0.40
C ASP A 47 -3.08 18.00 -0.95
N GLY A 48 -4.14 17.76 -0.19
CA GLY A 48 -5.50 18.17 -0.53
C GLY A 48 -6.22 17.29 -1.55
N ILE A 49 -5.61 16.20 -2.03
CA ILE A 49 -6.24 15.32 -3.03
C ILE A 49 -7.30 14.40 -2.40
N THR A 50 -8.29 14.02 -3.20
CA THR A 50 -9.23 12.93 -2.90
C THR A 50 -8.85 11.70 -3.72
N ILE A 51 -8.45 10.61 -3.05
CA ILE A 51 -8.06 9.35 -3.70
C ILE A 51 -9.06 8.23 -3.38
N GLY A 52 -9.52 7.54 -4.42
CA GLY A 52 -10.36 6.35 -4.31
C GLY A 52 -9.56 5.08 -4.49
N PHE A 53 -9.68 4.13 -3.56
CA PHE A 53 -9.13 2.78 -3.70
C PHE A 53 -10.25 1.81 -4.05
N CYS A 54 -10.15 1.15 -5.21
CA CYS A 54 -11.24 0.34 -5.74
C CYS A 54 -10.83 -1.11 -5.99
N GLY A 55 -11.53 -2.08 -5.40
CA GLY A 55 -11.32 -3.52 -5.62
C GLY A 55 -11.10 -4.33 -4.34
N ASP A 56 -10.08 -5.20 -4.33
CA ASP A 56 -9.66 -5.97 -3.14
C ASP A 56 -8.88 -5.09 -2.16
N LEU A 57 -9.57 -4.57 -1.14
CA LEU A 57 -8.96 -3.78 -0.05
C LEU A 57 -8.60 -4.64 1.15
N ARG A 58 -9.21 -5.82 1.28
CA ARG A 58 -8.97 -6.78 2.35
C ARG A 58 -7.52 -7.25 2.39
N PHE A 59 -6.96 -7.54 1.21
CA PHE A 59 -5.62 -8.11 1.09
C PHE A 59 -4.65 -7.21 0.28
N GLY A 60 -5.09 -6.01 -0.10
CA GLY A 60 -4.33 -5.05 -0.91
C GLY A 60 -3.15 -4.40 -0.16
N ARG A 61 -2.02 -5.10 -0.02
CA ARG A 61 -0.80 -4.57 0.64
C ARG A 61 -0.32 -3.21 0.11
N THR A 62 -0.50 -2.98 -1.19
CA THR A 62 -0.13 -1.71 -1.84
C THR A 62 -1.03 -0.57 -1.36
N VAL A 63 -2.33 -0.85 -1.19
CA VAL A 63 -3.30 0.10 -0.65
C VAL A 63 -2.91 0.49 0.77
N HIS A 64 -2.65 -0.50 1.63
CA HIS A 64 -2.30 -0.23 3.03
C HIS A 64 -1.02 0.59 3.15
N SER A 65 0.01 0.23 2.38
CA SER A 65 1.28 0.96 2.35
C SER A 65 1.10 2.38 1.80
N LEU A 66 0.25 2.57 0.79
CA LEU A 66 -0.01 3.87 0.19
C LEU A 66 -0.82 4.78 1.10
N ILE A 67 -1.89 4.29 1.76
CA ILE A 67 -2.66 5.09 2.74
C ILE A 67 -1.73 5.56 3.88
N LYS A 68 -0.87 4.68 4.41
CA LYS A 68 0.13 5.05 5.44
C LYS A 68 1.13 6.11 4.96
N ALA A 69 1.44 6.16 3.67
CA ALA A 69 2.31 7.19 3.13
C ALA A 69 1.56 8.50 2.86
N LEU A 70 0.31 8.41 2.43
CA LEU A 70 -0.58 9.54 2.17
C LEU A 70 -0.99 10.27 3.45
N SER A 71 -1.04 9.60 4.60
CA SER A 71 -1.30 10.24 5.90
C SER A 71 -0.29 11.29 6.31
N ARG A 72 0.85 11.34 5.63
CA ARG A 72 1.93 12.32 5.86
C ARG A 72 1.71 13.62 5.09
N TYR A 73 0.65 13.70 4.28
CA TYR A 73 0.28 14.86 3.48
C TYR A 73 -0.99 15.49 4.04
N GLU A 74 -1.08 16.80 3.96
CA GLU A 74 -2.17 17.57 4.57
C GLU A 74 -3.43 17.51 3.71
N GLY A 75 -4.59 17.38 4.34
CA GLY A 75 -5.89 17.48 3.65
C GLY A 75 -6.22 16.34 2.67
N VAL A 76 -5.46 15.24 2.68
CA VAL A 76 -5.77 14.08 1.82
C VAL A 76 -7.03 13.37 2.33
N LYS A 77 -7.96 13.09 1.40
CA LYS A 77 -9.20 12.35 1.65
C LYS A 77 -9.16 11.00 0.96
N VAL A 78 -9.65 9.96 1.64
CA VAL A 78 -9.64 8.58 1.14
C VAL A 78 -11.05 8.05 0.94
N VAL A 79 -11.34 7.51 -0.23
CA VAL A 79 -12.59 6.82 -0.54
C VAL A 79 -12.31 5.33 -0.73
N LEU A 80 -12.86 4.48 0.13
CA LEU A 80 -12.68 3.03 0.08
C LEU A 80 -13.87 2.42 -0.69
N ILE A 81 -13.61 1.92 -1.89
CA ILE A 81 -14.60 1.44 -2.85
C ILE A 81 -14.48 -0.08 -2.97
N ALA A 82 -15.31 -0.83 -2.25
CA ALA A 82 -15.23 -2.28 -2.22
C ALA A 82 -16.58 -2.93 -1.93
N PRO A 83 -16.83 -4.16 -2.41
CA PRO A 83 -17.99 -4.93 -1.97
C PRO A 83 -17.77 -5.37 -0.52
N ASP A 84 -18.85 -5.67 0.21
CA ASP A 84 -18.80 -6.04 1.63
C ASP A 84 -17.74 -7.11 1.94
N ALA A 85 -17.60 -8.12 1.07
CA ALA A 85 -16.64 -9.22 1.24
C ALA A 85 -15.16 -8.81 1.15
N LEU A 86 -14.85 -7.69 0.48
CA LEU A 86 -13.46 -7.21 0.25
C LEU A 86 -13.16 -5.86 0.90
N ARG A 87 -14.01 -5.40 1.83
CA ARG A 87 -13.77 -4.19 2.61
C ARG A 87 -12.47 -4.26 3.39
N LEU A 88 -11.96 -3.07 3.71
CA LEU A 88 -10.80 -2.93 4.58
C LEU A 88 -11.15 -3.51 5.97
N PRO A 89 -10.34 -4.42 6.54
CA PRO A 89 -10.63 -5.00 7.84
C PRO A 89 -10.64 -3.92 8.93
N ASP A 90 -11.56 -4.03 9.90
CA ASP A 90 -11.74 -3.02 10.96
C ASP A 90 -10.45 -2.67 11.71
N TYR A 91 -9.59 -3.66 11.97
CA TYR A 91 -8.32 -3.43 12.65
C TYR A 91 -7.34 -2.59 11.83
N ILE A 92 -7.35 -2.73 10.50
CA ILE A 92 -6.54 -1.91 9.59
C ILE A 92 -7.14 -0.51 9.50
N ARG A 93 -8.47 -0.40 9.41
CA ARG A 93 -9.17 0.90 9.41
C ARG A 93 -8.82 1.71 10.65
N GLN A 94 -8.92 1.11 11.83
CA GLN A 94 -8.54 1.74 13.10
C GLN A 94 -7.06 2.09 13.15
N ASP A 95 -6.19 1.16 12.75
CA ASP A 95 -4.75 1.36 12.86
C ASP A 95 -4.19 2.33 11.80
N VAL A 96 -4.80 2.43 10.62
CA VAL A 96 -4.26 3.19 9.48
C VAL A 96 -5.01 4.50 9.28
N CYS A 97 -6.33 4.51 9.33
CA CYS A 97 -7.11 5.73 9.09
C CYS A 97 -7.29 6.51 10.39
N ASP A 98 -7.86 5.88 11.42
CA ASP A 98 -8.22 6.58 12.66
C ASP A 98 -6.97 7.04 13.43
N SER A 99 -5.92 6.20 13.51
CA SER A 99 -4.68 6.57 14.21
C SER A 99 -3.88 7.67 13.51
N MET A 100 -4.08 7.84 12.20
CA MET A 100 -3.35 8.81 11.39
C MET A 100 -4.18 10.07 11.08
N GLY A 101 -5.45 10.11 11.49
CA GLY A 101 -6.33 11.27 11.30
C GLY A 101 -6.71 11.54 9.84
N ILE A 102 -6.65 10.53 8.96
CA ILE A 102 -7.11 10.69 7.57
C ILE A 102 -8.64 10.72 7.56
N GLU A 103 -9.21 11.70 6.85
CA GLU A 103 -10.64 11.70 6.51
C GLU A 103 -10.91 10.60 5.48
N TYR A 104 -11.81 9.67 5.80
CA TYR A 104 -12.20 8.61 4.87
C TYR A 104 -13.71 8.36 4.85
N ARG A 105 -14.19 7.80 3.73
CA ARG A 105 -15.54 7.25 3.61
C ARG A 105 -15.50 5.92 2.87
N GLU A 106 -16.50 5.07 3.11
CA GLU A 106 -16.66 3.78 2.45
C GLU A 106 -17.88 3.81 1.52
N THR A 107 -17.80 3.10 0.40
CA THR A 107 -18.90 2.92 -0.54
C THR A 107 -18.71 1.61 -1.31
N ASP A 108 -19.80 1.05 -1.80
CA ASP A 108 -19.82 -0.10 -2.71
C ASP A 108 -20.09 0.34 -4.16
N SER A 109 -20.17 1.64 -4.44
CA SER A 109 -20.49 2.19 -5.75
C SER A 109 -19.35 3.02 -6.32
N LEU A 110 -18.68 2.48 -7.34
CA LEU A 110 -17.68 3.23 -8.11
C LEU A 110 -18.31 4.40 -8.87
N ASP A 111 -19.53 4.23 -9.38
CA ASP A 111 -20.25 5.26 -10.15
C ASP A 111 -20.55 6.51 -9.29
N GLU A 112 -20.82 6.32 -8.00
CA GLU A 112 -21.03 7.42 -7.04
C GLU A 112 -19.73 8.08 -6.59
N ALA A 113 -18.65 7.29 -6.47
CA ALA A 113 -17.36 7.78 -5.99
C ALA A 113 -16.57 8.53 -7.08
N ILE A 114 -16.57 8.02 -8.31
CA ILE A 114 -15.68 8.49 -9.38
C ILE A 114 -15.75 10.00 -9.68
N PRO A 115 -16.90 10.72 -9.54
CA PRO A 115 -16.96 12.14 -9.87
C PRO A 115 -16.16 13.05 -8.91
N GLU A 116 -15.89 12.61 -7.67
CA GLU A 116 -15.17 13.41 -6.67
C GLU A 116 -13.66 13.10 -6.59
N LEU A 117 -13.19 12.06 -7.27
CA LEU A 117 -11.80 11.60 -7.17
C LEU A 117 -10.85 12.46 -8.01
N ASP A 118 -9.68 12.74 -7.45
CA ASP A 118 -8.50 13.23 -8.19
C ASP A 118 -7.60 12.06 -8.61
N VAL A 119 -7.64 10.96 -7.84
CA VAL A 119 -6.94 9.71 -8.16
C VAL A 119 -7.88 8.53 -7.97
N LEU A 120 -8.01 7.67 -8.98
CA LEU A 120 -8.61 6.34 -8.86
C LEU A 120 -7.51 5.29 -8.87
N TYR A 121 -7.24 4.68 -7.72
CA TYR A 121 -6.29 3.58 -7.57
C TYR A 121 -7.04 2.25 -7.58
N MET A 122 -6.97 1.53 -8.69
CA MET A 122 -7.64 0.25 -8.84
C MET A 122 -6.75 -0.91 -8.39
N THR A 123 -7.36 -1.94 -7.82
CA THR A 123 -6.71 -3.19 -7.42
C THR A 123 -7.37 -4.40 -8.06
N ARG A 124 -6.52 -5.37 -8.42
CA ARG A 124 -6.96 -6.66 -8.91
C ARG A 124 -7.60 -7.49 -7.79
N VAL A 125 -8.72 -8.15 -8.11
CA VAL A 125 -9.24 -9.26 -7.30
C VAL A 125 -8.42 -10.53 -7.57
N GLN A 126 -7.66 -10.97 -6.57
CA GLN A 126 -6.76 -12.11 -6.71
C GLN A 126 -7.47 -13.43 -6.41
N LYS A 127 -7.76 -14.23 -7.45
CA LYS A 127 -8.42 -15.54 -7.35
C LYS A 127 -7.76 -16.45 -6.30
N GLU A 128 -6.44 -16.44 -6.24
CA GLU A 128 -5.63 -17.26 -5.35
C GLU A 128 -5.81 -16.96 -3.84
N ARG A 129 -6.55 -15.91 -3.48
CA ARG A 129 -6.82 -15.54 -2.08
C ARG A 129 -8.16 -16.05 -1.55
N PHE A 130 -9.01 -16.56 -2.44
CA PHE A 130 -10.31 -17.12 -2.09
C PHE A 130 -10.17 -18.61 -1.84
N LEU A 131 -10.81 -19.09 -0.78
CA LEU A 131 -10.90 -20.53 -0.50
C LEU A 131 -12.06 -21.17 -1.27
N ASP A 132 -13.08 -20.38 -1.60
CA ASP A 132 -14.28 -20.76 -2.34
C ASP A 132 -14.28 -20.06 -3.71
N GLU A 133 -14.37 -20.86 -4.79
CA GLU A 133 -14.43 -20.31 -6.15
C GLU A 133 -15.74 -19.54 -6.39
N ASP A 134 -16.84 -19.93 -5.75
CA ASP A 134 -18.12 -19.23 -5.88
C ASP A 134 -18.06 -17.83 -5.25
N GLU A 135 -17.30 -17.66 -4.16
CA GLU A 135 -17.05 -16.34 -3.56
C GLU A 135 -16.27 -15.45 -4.51
N PHE A 136 -15.24 -15.99 -5.17
CA PHE A 136 -14.47 -15.25 -6.17
C PHE A 136 -15.34 -14.82 -7.36
N ASP A 137 -16.12 -15.73 -7.93
CA ASP A 137 -16.94 -15.45 -9.11
C ASP A 137 -18.02 -14.40 -8.82
N ARG A 138 -18.48 -14.27 -7.57
CA ARG A 138 -19.41 -13.21 -7.15
C ARG A 138 -18.78 -11.81 -7.14
N VAL A 139 -17.48 -11.69 -6.90
CA VAL A 139 -16.83 -10.39 -6.65
C VAL A 139 -15.82 -9.96 -7.72
N LYS A 140 -15.37 -10.87 -8.59
CA LYS A 140 -14.33 -10.60 -9.60
C LYS A 140 -14.68 -9.46 -10.58
N ASP A 141 -15.96 -9.28 -10.88
CA ASP A 141 -16.47 -8.30 -11.84
C ASP A 141 -17.24 -7.17 -11.15
N SER A 142 -17.13 -7.04 -9.82
CA SER A 142 -17.85 -5.98 -9.07
C SER A 142 -17.46 -4.57 -9.51
N PHE A 143 -16.21 -4.38 -9.95
CA PHE A 143 -15.69 -3.08 -10.33
C PHE A 143 -14.88 -3.18 -11.63
N ILE A 144 -15.56 -2.89 -12.75
CA ILE A 144 -14.97 -2.81 -14.08
C ILE A 144 -14.92 -1.35 -14.52
N LEU A 145 -13.75 -0.79 -14.71
CA LEU A 145 -13.61 0.55 -15.27
C LEU A 145 -13.72 0.50 -16.79
N ASP A 146 -14.77 1.15 -17.32
CA ASP A 146 -15.09 1.27 -18.74
C ASP A 146 -15.09 2.76 -19.16
N ALA A 147 -15.23 3.03 -20.46
CA ALA A 147 -15.28 4.38 -21.01
C ALA A 147 -16.47 5.19 -20.47
N ARG A 148 -17.60 4.51 -20.16
CA ARG A 148 -18.79 5.15 -19.56
C ARG A 148 -18.45 5.70 -18.17
N ARG A 149 -17.82 4.93 -17.29
CA ARG A 149 -17.39 5.36 -15.96
C ARG A 149 -16.32 6.45 -16.06
N MET A 150 -15.39 6.32 -17.00
CA MET A 150 -14.41 7.39 -17.28
C MET A 150 -15.08 8.71 -17.69
N SER A 151 -16.25 8.69 -18.33
CA SER A 151 -17.01 9.91 -18.66
C SER A 151 -17.60 10.65 -17.45
N LEU A 152 -17.76 9.94 -16.32
CA LEU A 152 -18.23 10.51 -15.04
C LEU A 152 -17.10 11.14 -14.23
N ALA A 153 -15.85 10.75 -14.51
CA ALA A 153 -14.68 11.20 -13.77
C ALA A 153 -14.30 12.66 -14.10
N LYS A 154 -13.57 13.30 -13.19
CA LYS A 154 -12.97 14.62 -13.47
C LYS A 154 -12.04 14.54 -14.69
N LYS A 155 -11.88 15.68 -15.38
CA LYS A 155 -11.04 15.77 -16.59
C LYS A 155 -9.56 15.59 -16.29
N ASP A 156 -9.15 15.91 -15.07
CA ASP A 156 -7.79 15.88 -14.53
C ASP A 156 -7.56 14.74 -13.53
N MET A 157 -8.54 13.85 -13.34
CA MET A 157 -8.36 12.65 -12.51
C MET A 157 -7.29 11.74 -13.12
N ALA A 158 -6.44 11.12 -12.30
CA ALA A 158 -5.51 10.07 -12.73
C ALA A 158 -5.99 8.66 -12.35
N VAL A 159 -5.87 7.69 -13.26
CA VAL A 159 -6.13 6.27 -12.99
C VAL A 159 -4.82 5.52 -12.79
N LEU A 160 -4.61 4.99 -11.59
CA LEU A 160 -3.46 4.17 -11.21
C LEU A 160 -3.88 2.71 -11.03
N HIS A 161 -2.96 1.80 -11.31
CA HIS A 161 -3.13 0.37 -11.11
C HIS A 161 -1.75 -0.30 -10.96
N PRO A 162 -1.50 -1.09 -9.90
CA PRO A 162 -0.18 -1.67 -9.64
C PRO A 162 0.24 -2.73 -10.67
N LEU A 163 -0.73 -3.25 -11.44
CA LEU A 163 -0.58 -4.33 -12.41
C LEU A 163 -0.13 -5.67 -11.79
N PRO A 164 -0.29 -6.80 -12.52
CA PRO A 164 -1.05 -6.96 -13.77
C PRO A 164 -2.55 -6.75 -13.57
N ARG A 165 -3.25 -6.32 -14.62
CA ARG A 165 -4.72 -6.25 -14.63
C ARG A 165 -5.33 -7.49 -15.29
N VAL A 166 -6.58 -7.81 -14.96
CA VAL A 166 -7.36 -8.88 -15.59
C VAL A 166 -8.55 -8.30 -16.34
N ASN A 167 -9.63 -7.97 -15.62
CA ASN A 167 -10.90 -7.48 -16.17
C ASN A 167 -11.35 -6.16 -15.52
N GLU A 168 -10.71 -5.76 -14.43
CA GLU A 168 -11.05 -4.60 -13.63
C GLU A 168 -10.87 -3.27 -14.38
N ILE A 169 -10.08 -3.23 -15.45
CA ILE A 169 -9.95 -2.07 -16.36
C ILE A 169 -10.04 -2.59 -17.79
N LEU A 170 -11.04 -2.13 -18.55
CA LEU A 170 -11.21 -2.54 -19.94
C LEU A 170 -10.15 -1.90 -20.84
N PRO A 171 -9.73 -2.57 -21.94
CA PRO A 171 -8.72 -2.05 -22.87
C PRO A 171 -9.04 -0.69 -23.50
N GLU A 172 -10.32 -0.34 -23.63
CA GLU A 172 -10.75 0.96 -24.16
C GLU A 172 -10.34 2.15 -23.28
N VAL A 173 -10.01 1.91 -22.00
CA VAL A 173 -9.53 2.95 -21.08
C VAL A 173 -8.06 3.29 -21.35
N ASP A 174 -7.31 2.46 -22.07
CA ASP A 174 -5.87 2.63 -22.29
C ASP A 174 -5.54 3.89 -23.09
N ASP A 175 -6.43 4.26 -24.01
CA ASP A 175 -6.29 5.43 -24.87
C ASP A 175 -6.73 6.73 -24.16
N ASP A 176 -7.34 6.64 -22.97
CA ASP A 176 -7.69 7.81 -22.18
C ASP A 176 -6.42 8.45 -21.59
N PRO A 177 -6.16 9.76 -21.78
CA PRO A 177 -4.96 10.40 -21.25
C PRO A 177 -4.83 10.30 -19.72
N ARG A 178 -5.95 10.11 -19.01
CA ARG A 178 -6.00 9.92 -17.55
C ARG A 178 -5.51 8.55 -17.10
N ALA A 179 -5.43 7.57 -18.00
CA ALA A 179 -4.88 6.25 -17.72
C ALA A 179 -3.37 6.31 -17.49
N ALA A 180 -2.96 6.34 -16.23
CA ALA A 180 -1.57 6.55 -15.83
C ALA A 180 -0.82 5.26 -15.46
N TYR A 181 -1.48 4.10 -15.42
CA TYR A 181 -0.86 2.84 -14.94
C TYR A 181 0.35 2.36 -15.76
N PHE A 182 0.45 2.66 -17.06
CA PHE A 182 1.69 2.40 -17.81
C PHE A 182 2.81 3.40 -17.48
N ARG A 183 2.46 4.69 -17.34
CA ARG A 183 3.39 5.73 -16.86
C ARG A 183 3.86 5.42 -15.43
N GLN A 184 3.01 4.86 -14.59
CA GLN A 184 3.31 4.38 -13.25
C GLN A 184 4.38 3.29 -13.26
N VAL A 185 4.27 2.29 -14.15
CA VAL A 185 5.31 1.26 -14.32
C VAL A 185 6.64 1.90 -14.72
N GLU A 186 6.61 2.86 -15.65
CA GLU A 186 7.82 3.58 -16.05
C GLU A 186 8.40 4.39 -14.89
N ASN A 187 7.57 5.08 -14.11
CA ASN A 187 7.97 5.79 -12.90
C ASN A 187 8.68 4.87 -11.91
N GLY A 188 8.27 3.60 -11.84
CA GLY A 188 8.92 2.59 -10.99
C GLY A 188 10.38 2.33 -11.35
N LYS A 189 10.75 2.38 -12.64
CA LYS A 189 12.15 2.34 -13.09
C LYS A 189 12.94 3.49 -12.49
N PHE A 190 12.43 4.73 -12.61
CA PHE A 190 13.12 5.92 -12.13
C PHE A 190 13.22 5.97 -10.61
N VAL A 191 12.17 5.59 -9.88
CA VAL A 191 12.19 5.52 -8.41
C VAL A 191 13.25 4.54 -7.93
N ARG A 192 13.32 3.35 -8.53
CA ARG A 192 14.30 2.33 -8.13
C ARG A 192 15.73 2.75 -8.47
N MET A 193 15.95 3.40 -9.62
CA MET A 193 17.25 4.01 -9.97
C MET A 193 17.65 5.08 -8.96
N ALA A 194 16.73 5.99 -8.61
CA ALA A 194 16.97 7.05 -7.64
C ALA A 194 17.27 6.48 -6.25
N LEU A 195 16.52 5.46 -5.81
CA LEU A 195 16.73 4.79 -4.53
C LEU A 195 18.13 4.16 -4.43
N ILE A 196 18.52 3.37 -5.44
CA ILE A 196 19.84 2.72 -5.49
C ILE A 196 20.94 3.79 -5.53
N SER A 197 20.80 4.81 -6.38
CA SER A 197 21.77 5.90 -6.47
C SER A 197 21.91 6.66 -5.15
N CYS A 198 20.81 6.92 -4.45
CA CYS A 198 20.79 7.59 -3.15
C CYS A 198 21.56 6.77 -2.10
N LEU A 199 21.29 5.47 -2.00
CA LEU A 199 21.96 4.58 -1.06
C LEU A 199 23.47 4.48 -1.33
N LEU A 200 23.88 4.45 -2.60
CA LEU A 200 25.30 4.47 -2.97
C LEU A 200 25.97 5.79 -2.61
N LYS A 201 25.30 6.93 -2.82
CA LYS A 201 25.81 8.24 -2.37
C LYS A 201 25.96 8.31 -0.86
N TRP A 202 24.98 7.82 -0.12
CA TRP A 202 25.02 7.78 1.34
C TRP A 202 26.15 6.90 1.88
N LYS A 203 26.45 5.79 1.20
CA LYS A 203 27.61 4.96 1.54
C LYS A 203 28.93 5.74 1.44
N ASP A 204 29.05 6.62 0.45
CA ASP A 204 30.26 7.39 0.18
C ASP A 204 30.28 8.74 0.94
N ASP A 205 29.19 9.11 1.62
CA ASP A 205 29.07 10.33 2.41
C ASP A 205 29.34 10.05 3.90
N PRO A 206 30.53 10.42 4.43
CA PRO A 206 30.87 10.16 5.82
C PRO A 206 30.05 10.99 6.82
N THR A 207 29.29 11.99 6.34
CA THR A 207 28.41 12.82 7.18
C THR A 207 26.99 12.28 7.24
N HIS A 208 26.64 11.34 6.35
CA HIS A 208 25.31 10.75 6.35
C HIS A 208 25.15 9.79 7.53
N THR A 209 24.20 10.09 8.39
CA THR A 209 23.74 9.18 9.46
C THR A 209 22.34 8.68 9.13
N MET A 210 22.14 7.37 9.24
CA MET A 210 20.79 6.82 9.21
C MET A 210 19.97 7.42 10.37
N PRO A 211 18.67 7.70 10.19
CA PRO A 211 17.81 8.12 11.29
C PRO A 211 17.94 7.16 12.46
N GLU A 212 18.07 7.68 13.68
CA GLU A 212 18.03 6.84 14.87
C GLU A 212 16.68 6.10 14.91
N GLY A 213 16.74 4.77 14.77
CA GLY A 213 15.57 3.93 14.94
C GLY A 213 15.17 3.88 16.41
N THR A 214 13.90 3.61 16.68
CA THR A 214 13.46 3.25 18.03
C THR A 214 14.18 1.98 18.45
N ALA A 215 14.85 1.99 19.61
CA ALA A 215 15.48 0.78 20.13
C ALA A 215 14.41 -0.32 20.31
N PRO A 216 14.66 -1.55 19.83
CA PRO A 216 13.70 -2.63 19.97
C PRO A 216 13.54 -2.99 21.45
N ILE A 217 12.29 -3.14 21.86
CA ILE A 217 11.90 -3.70 23.15
C ILE A 217 12.02 -5.22 23.05
N THR A 218 12.70 -5.82 24.03
CA THR A 218 12.74 -7.27 24.21
C THR A 218 12.03 -7.60 25.51
N ASP A 219 10.85 -8.20 25.40
CA ASP A 219 10.05 -8.65 26.54
C ASP A 219 9.63 -10.10 26.29
N PRO A 220 10.09 -11.06 27.11
CA PRO A 220 9.73 -12.47 26.96
C PRO A 220 8.23 -12.77 27.13
N THR A 221 7.48 -11.85 27.74
CA THR A 221 6.04 -12.01 27.97
C THR A 221 5.19 -11.60 26.77
N LEU A 222 5.78 -10.84 25.84
CA LEU A 222 5.09 -10.36 24.64
C LEU A 222 5.24 -11.35 23.49
N HIS A 223 4.17 -11.49 22.72
CA HIS A 223 4.14 -12.33 21.52
C HIS A 223 3.54 -11.59 20.34
N CYS A 224 4.12 -11.80 19.15
CA CYS A 224 3.53 -11.27 17.92
C CYS A 224 2.23 -12.03 17.61
N SER A 225 1.11 -11.32 17.46
CA SER A 225 -0.18 -11.93 17.13
C SER A 225 -0.30 -12.44 15.69
N ASN A 226 0.62 -12.06 14.81
CA ASN A 226 0.58 -12.38 13.39
C ASN A 226 1.30 -13.70 13.09
N ALA A 227 0.53 -14.75 12.76
CA ALA A 227 1.05 -16.07 12.45
C ALA A 227 1.98 -16.12 11.22
N LYS A 228 1.93 -15.12 10.33
CA LYS A 228 2.78 -15.01 9.13
C LYS A 228 4.07 -14.20 9.35
N CYS A 229 4.27 -13.68 10.56
CA CYS A 229 5.46 -12.91 10.91
C CYS A 229 6.69 -13.83 10.99
N ILE A 230 7.84 -13.33 10.54
CA ILE A 230 9.12 -14.04 10.58
C ILE A 230 9.47 -14.59 11.96
N CYS A 231 9.15 -13.89 13.06
CA CYS A 231 9.43 -14.37 14.42
C CYS A 231 8.54 -15.53 14.88
N ASN A 232 7.44 -15.81 14.16
CA ASN A 232 6.54 -16.92 14.41
C ASN A 232 6.73 -18.06 13.40
N CYS A 233 7.35 -17.79 12.24
CA CYS A 233 7.58 -18.78 11.19
C CYS A 233 9.01 -19.37 11.21
N GLU A 234 9.99 -18.62 11.71
CA GLU A 234 11.41 -18.96 11.68
C GLU A 234 12.03 -18.76 13.07
N HIS A 235 13.26 -19.26 13.26
CA HIS A 235 14.03 -19.07 14.50
C HIS A 235 14.61 -17.65 14.64
N VAL A 236 13.73 -16.64 14.63
CA VAL A 236 14.07 -15.22 14.78
C VAL A 236 13.53 -14.72 16.11
N GLN A 237 14.41 -14.15 16.94
CA GLN A 237 14.03 -13.61 18.24
C GLN A 237 12.95 -12.53 18.09
N PRO A 238 11.78 -12.68 18.76
CA PRO A 238 10.75 -11.65 18.78
C PRO A 238 11.29 -10.35 19.37
N ARG A 239 11.00 -9.24 18.68
CA ARG A 239 11.32 -7.89 19.11
C ARG A 239 10.13 -6.98 18.86
N PHE A 240 10.05 -5.91 19.63
CA PHE A 240 8.88 -5.03 19.66
C PHE A 240 9.31 -3.55 19.61
N LYS A 241 8.37 -2.67 19.33
CA LYS A 241 8.56 -1.22 19.35
C LYS A 241 7.31 -0.52 19.84
N LEU A 242 7.49 0.70 20.33
CA LEU A 242 6.38 1.62 20.57
C LEU A 242 5.88 2.13 19.22
N GLY A 243 4.59 1.92 18.96
CA GLY A 243 3.84 2.52 17.88
C GLY A 243 3.14 3.81 18.32
N THR A 244 2.39 4.38 17.39
CA THR A 244 1.56 5.57 17.63
C THR A 244 0.57 5.33 18.78
N GLY A 245 0.37 6.33 19.64
CA GLY A 245 -0.55 6.24 20.78
C GLY A 245 -0.07 5.31 21.91
N GLY A 246 1.22 4.97 21.99
CA GLY A 246 1.78 4.13 23.06
C GLY A 246 1.52 2.63 22.91
N THR A 247 0.97 2.20 21.78
CA THR A 247 0.69 0.78 21.51
C THR A 247 1.98 0.02 21.23
N VAL A 248 2.18 -1.15 21.83
CA VAL A 248 3.34 -2.00 21.50
C VAL A 248 3.04 -2.80 20.24
N ARG A 249 3.97 -2.76 19.29
CA ARG A 249 3.86 -3.44 17.98
C ARG A 249 5.06 -4.32 17.72
N CYS A 250 4.87 -5.36 16.93
CA CYS A 250 5.95 -6.21 16.45
C CYS A 250 6.94 -5.39 15.64
N TRP A 251 8.23 -5.61 15.89
CA TRP A 251 9.33 -4.95 15.17
C TRP A 251 9.29 -5.26 13.66
N TYR A 252 8.98 -6.52 13.31
CA TYR A 252 9.14 -7.03 11.95
C TYR A 252 7.93 -6.79 11.04
N CYS A 253 6.70 -6.88 11.56
CA CYS A 253 5.47 -6.83 10.76
C CYS A 253 4.43 -5.77 11.21
N ASP A 254 4.81 -4.86 12.12
CA ASP A 254 3.96 -3.79 12.66
C ASP A 254 2.65 -4.25 13.35
N SER A 255 2.43 -5.56 13.49
CA SER A 255 1.22 -6.14 14.07
C SER A 255 1.16 -5.92 15.59
N LYS A 256 -0.06 -5.84 16.15
CA LYS A 256 -0.27 -5.76 17.60
C LYS A 256 0.33 -6.97 18.31
N VAL A 257 0.84 -6.74 19.51
CA VAL A 257 1.36 -7.80 20.37
C VAL A 257 0.26 -8.33 21.30
N ARG A 258 0.40 -9.57 21.74
CA ARG A 258 -0.38 -10.17 22.83
C ARG A 258 0.51 -10.36 24.05
#